data_AF-A0A1Y2D1C9-F1
#
_entry.id   AF-A0A1Y2D1C9-F1
#
_cell.length_a   1.000
_cell.length_b   1.000
_cell.length_c   1.000
_cell.angle_alpha   90.00
_cell.angle_beta   90.00
_cell.angle_gamma   90.00
#
_symmetry.space_group_name_H-M   'P 1'
#
loop_
_entity.id
_entity.type
_entity.pdbx_description
1 polymer ?
#
loop_
_entity_poly.entity_id
_entity_poly.type
_entity_poly.pdbx_seq_one_letter_code
_entity_poly.pdbx_strand_id
1 'polypeptide(L)'
;MVLSAVFILDLKGKVLISRNYRGDIPMSAVDKFMPLVMEAEEEEQTPSPVISTEDGINFLYIRYNNLYLLAMTKKNSNAATILLFLHKLCEVFKEYFKELEEESIRDNFVIIYELLDEMMDFGYPQTTESKILQEYITQESYKLESQARPPMAVTNAVSWRSEGLKYRKNESVNLLVNANGNVLRSEILGAIKMKCYLSGMPDVRLGLNDKVLFETTGRSATKGKAVEMEDIKFHQCVRLSRFENDRTISFIPPDGEFELMSYRLNTQVKPLIWCEAVVESHSGSRIEYMIKAKGQFKRRSTANNVEIIIPVPEDADSPKFKTNSGLVQYAPELNAIVWKIKSFPGGKEFVMRAHFGLPSVKTEDPDKRPPISVKFEIPYFTTSGIQVRYLKVVDKSGYQAFPWVRYITQNGDYFLRMPDAVKNTNLNGSSDHVFG
;
A
#
# COMPACT_ATOMS: atom_id res chain seq x y z
N MET A 1 13.53 -18.15 -17.54
CA MET A 1 12.44 -18.05 -16.55
C MET A 1 11.64 -19.32 -16.69
N VAL A 2 11.58 -20.19 -15.68
CA VAL A 2 10.64 -21.31 -15.80
C VAL A 2 10.18 -21.71 -14.42
N LEU A 3 9.02 -21.15 -14.06
CA LEU A 3 8.21 -21.69 -12.98
C LEU A 3 7.75 -23.10 -13.40
N SER A 4 7.78 -24.05 -12.48
CA SER A 4 7.40 -25.44 -12.77
C SER A 4 5.94 -25.72 -12.43
N ALA A 5 5.48 -25.27 -11.25
CA ALA A 5 4.12 -25.44 -10.80
C ALA A 5 3.71 -24.31 -9.82
N VAL A 6 2.44 -23.93 -9.87
CA VAL A 6 1.80 -22.98 -8.94
C VAL A 6 0.85 -23.75 -8.03
N PHE A 7 0.84 -23.40 -6.76
CA PHE A 7 -0.07 -23.91 -5.74
C PHE A 7 -0.71 -22.76 -4.99
N ILE A 8 -1.94 -22.95 -4.56
CA ILE A 8 -2.60 -22.12 -3.56
C ILE A 8 -2.95 -23.02 -2.39
N LEU A 9 -2.43 -22.70 -1.21
CA LEU A 9 -2.60 -23.47 0.01
C LEU A 9 -3.40 -22.66 1.03
N ASP A 10 -4.07 -23.36 1.94
CA ASP A 10 -4.62 -22.76 3.16
C ASP A 10 -3.53 -22.52 4.23
N LEU A 11 -3.92 -21.93 5.37
CA LEU A 11 -3.01 -21.70 6.50
C LEU A 11 -2.43 -22.98 7.13
N LYS A 12 -2.99 -24.15 6.83
CA LYS A 12 -2.52 -25.45 7.33
C LYS A 12 -1.58 -26.13 6.33
N GLY A 13 -1.31 -25.51 5.18
CA GLY A 13 -0.51 -26.08 4.11
C GLY A 13 -1.26 -27.05 3.21
N LYS A 14 -2.59 -27.16 3.32
CA LYS A 14 -3.40 -28.03 2.44
C LYS A 14 -3.56 -27.35 1.08
N VAL A 15 -3.33 -28.12 0.02
CA VAL A 15 -3.54 -27.67 -1.36
C VAL A 15 -5.03 -27.43 -1.64
N LEU A 16 -5.39 -26.19 -1.97
CA LEU A 16 -6.72 -25.82 -2.45
C LEU A 16 -6.82 -25.98 -3.97
N ILE A 17 -5.82 -25.49 -4.69
CA ILE A 17 -5.68 -25.67 -6.14
C ILE A 17 -4.21 -25.77 -6.50
N SER A 18 -3.92 -26.53 -7.55
CA SER A 18 -2.57 -26.66 -8.09
C SER A 18 -2.59 -26.73 -9.61
N ARG A 19 -1.58 -26.12 -10.24
CA ARG A 19 -1.36 -26.18 -11.67
C ARG A 19 0.10 -26.49 -11.97
N ASN A 20 0.30 -27.57 -12.73
CA ASN A 20 1.61 -27.99 -13.19
C ASN A 20 1.81 -27.55 -14.64
N TYR A 21 2.85 -26.76 -14.89
CA TYR A 21 3.14 -26.24 -16.22
C TYR A 21 4.21 -27.04 -16.96
N ARG A 22 5.06 -27.80 -16.24
CA ARG A 22 6.25 -28.42 -16.84
C ARG A 22 6.41 -29.92 -16.59
N GLY A 23 5.83 -30.43 -15.50
CA GLY A 23 5.99 -31.84 -15.12
C GLY A 23 7.38 -32.23 -14.62
N ASP A 24 8.28 -31.27 -14.36
CA ASP A 24 9.68 -31.55 -13.95
C ASP A 24 9.89 -31.66 -12.42
N ILE A 25 8.85 -31.35 -11.64
CA ILE A 25 8.83 -31.51 -10.18
C ILE A 25 7.59 -32.34 -9.82
N PRO A 26 7.72 -33.38 -8.97
CA PRO A 26 6.56 -34.11 -8.48
C PRO A 26 5.68 -33.19 -7.62
N MET A 27 4.36 -33.26 -7.82
CA MET A 27 3.41 -32.39 -7.10
C MET A 27 3.41 -32.65 -5.59
N SER A 28 3.81 -33.85 -5.13
CA SER A 28 4.00 -34.19 -3.72
C SER A 28 5.15 -33.46 -3.04
N ALA A 29 6.04 -32.79 -3.79
CA ALA A 29 7.09 -31.97 -3.19
C ALA A 29 6.53 -30.82 -2.35
N VAL A 30 5.27 -30.41 -2.58
CA VAL A 30 4.58 -29.38 -1.80
C VAL A 30 4.43 -29.73 -0.33
N ASP A 31 4.39 -31.03 0.02
CA ASP A 31 4.22 -31.47 1.41
C ASP A 31 5.42 -31.08 2.30
N LYS A 32 6.58 -30.84 1.68
CA LYS A 32 7.80 -30.37 2.37
C LYS A 32 7.75 -28.88 2.70
N PHE A 33 6.87 -28.10 2.06
CA PHE A 33 6.86 -26.64 2.18
C PHE A 33 6.49 -26.17 3.58
N MET A 34 5.37 -26.66 4.13
CA MET A 34 4.86 -26.15 5.42
C MET A 34 5.83 -26.39 6.59
N PRO A 35 6.45 -27.59 6.74
CA PRO A 35 7.47 -27.80 7.77
C PRO A 35 8.65 -26.82 7.68
N LEU A 36 9.12 -26.53 6.45
CA LEU A 36 10.24 -25.60 6.24
C LEU A 36 9.88 -24.16 6.56
N VAL A 37 8.64 -23.74 6.28
CA VAL A 37 8.16 -22.40 6.66
C VAL A 37 8.08 -22.28 8.19
N MET A 38 7.59 -23.32 8.87
CA MET A 38 7.51 -23.32 10.34
C MET A 38 8.91 -23.27 10.98
N GLU A 39 9.86 -24.07 10.48
CA GLU A 39 11.26 -24.02 10.92
C GLU A 39 11.87 -22.63 10.69
N ALA A 40 11.65 -22.04 9.51
CA ALA A 40 12.11 -20.69 9.20
C ALA A 40 11.45 -19.61 10.07
N GLU A 41 10.18 -19.75 10.45
CA GLU A 41 9.49 -18.82 11.37
C GLU A 41 9.97 -18.96 12.83
N GLU A 42 10.42 -20.14 13.23
CA GLU A 42 11.03 -20.37 14.55
C GLU A 42 12.43 -19.78 14.66
N GLU A 43 13.24 -19.89 13.59
CA GLU A 43 14.62 -19.37 13.55
C GLU A 43 14.68 -17.87 13.24
N GLU A 44 13.85 -17.39 12.31
CA GLU A 44 13.83 -16.02 11.84
C GLU A 44 12.49 -15.34 12.13
N GLN A 45 12.54 -14.15 12.73
CA GLN A 45 11.34 -13.34 13.00
C GLN A 45 10.61 -12.91 11.71
N THR A 46 11.29 -12.96 10.56
CA THR A 46 10.72 -12.72 9.23
C THR A 46 11.32 -13.72 8.23
N PRO A 47 10.64 -14.84 7.94
CA PRO A 47 11.19 -15.87 7.06
C PRO A 47 11.38 -15.33 5.64
N SER A 48 12.46 -15.77 4.99
CA SER A 48 12.70 -15.49 3.58
C SER A 48 11.53 -15.94 2.69
N PRO A 49 11.10 -15.13 1.70
CA PRO A 49 10.06 -15.52 0.74
C PRO A 49 10.54 -16.59 -0.27
N VAL A 50 11.82 -16.97 -0.20
CA VAL A 50 12.45 -18.02 -1.00
C VAL A 50 13.09 -19.04 -0.07
N ILE A 51 12.63 -20.28 -0.17
CA ILE A 51 13.12 -21.42 0.60
C ILE A 51 13.67 -22.45 -0.38
N SER A 52 14.92 -22.84 -0.22
CA SER A 52 15.58 -23.85 -1.05
C SER A 52 15.74 -25.14 -0.26
N THR A 53 15.43 -26.28 -0.90
CA THR A 53 15.65 -27.61 -0.32
C THR A 53 16.96 -28.21 -0.80
N GLU A 54 17.48 -29.17 -0.02
CA GLU A 54 18.67 -29.96 -0.37
C GLU A 54 18.51 -30.72 -1.71
N ASP A 55 17.28 -31.08 -2.07
CA ASP A 55 16.93 -31.73 -3.34
C ASP A 55 17.01 -30.79 -4.57
N GLY A 56 17.37 -29.52 -4.36
CA GLY A 56 17.47 -28.49 -5.39
C GLY A 56 16.13 -27.93 -5.86
N ILE A 57 15.05 -28.11 -5.08
CA ILE A 57 13.74 -27.49 -5.33
C ILE A 57 13.68 -26.17 -4.56
N ASN A 58 13.35 -25.10 -5.27
CA ASN A 58 13.16 -23.78 -4.68
C ASN A 58 11.66 -23.47 -4.62
N PHE A 59 11.20 -23.11 -3.44
CA PHE A 59 9.86 -22.67 -3.10
C PHE A 59 9.88 -21.15 -2.99
N LEU A 60 9.06 -20.47 -3.80
CA LEU A 60 8.89 -19.03 -3.75
C LEU A 60 7.44 -18.76 -3.41
N TYR A 61 7.18 -18.06 -2.31
CA TYR A 61 5.81 -17.89 -1.84
C TYR A 61 5.52 -16.46 -1.43
N ILE A 62 4.22 -16.14 -1.44
CA ILE A 62 3.66 -14.96 -0.81
C ILE A 62 2.50 -15.38 0.07
N ARG A 63 2.33 -14.70 1.20
CA ARG A 63 1.15 -14.86 2.06
C ARG A 63 0.16 -13.75 1.75
N TYR A 64 -1.07 -14.13 1.44
CA TYR A 64 -2.17 -13.20 1.21
C TYR A 64 -3.39 -13.64 2.02
N ASN A 65 -3.82 -12.82 2.99
CA ASN A 65 -4.85 -13.18 3.96
C ASN A 65 -4.56 -14.53 4.63
N ASN A 66 -5.45 -15.51 4.42
CA ASN A 66 -5.40 -16.88 4.90
C ASN A 66 -4.90 -17.87 3.84
N LEU A 67 -4.22 -17.39 2.80
CA LEU A 67 -3.71 -18.20 1.69
C LEU A 67 -2.19 -18.06 1.54
N TYR A 68 -1.56 -19.17 1.18
CA TYR A 68 -0.20 -19.18 0.63
C TYR A 68 -0.28 -19.38 -0.88
N LEU A 69 0.25 -18.43 -1.65
CA LEU A 69 0.48 -18.63 -3.07
C LEU A 69 1.93 -19.03 -3.25
N LEU A 70 2.14 -20.23 -3.77
CA LEU A 70 3.43 -20.88 -3.85
C LEU A 70 3.77 -21.20 -5.31
N ALA A 71 5.00 -20.90 -5.69
CA ALA A 71 5.63 -21.29 -6.93
C ALA A 71 6.81 -22.22 -6.65
N MET A 72 6.91 -23.32 -7.41
CA MET A 72 8.07 -24.22 -7.37
C MET A 72 8.95 -24.04 -8.61
N THR A 73 10.26 -24.08 -8.43
CA THR A 73 11.24 -24.13 -9.53
C THR A 73 12.47 -24.95 -9.15
N LYS A 74 12.91 -25.83 -10.05
CA LYS A 74 14.17 -26.58 -9.91
C LYS A 74 15.35 -25.88 -10.58
N LYS A 75 15.06 -24.94 -11.49
CA LYS A 75 16.08 -24.19 -12.24
C LYS A 75 16.41 -22.88 -11.53
N ASN A 76 17.61 -22.36 -11.81
CA ASN A 76 17.99 -20.99 -11.48
C ASN A 76 17.15 -20.00 -12.31
N SER A 77 15.98 -19.66 -11.79
CA SER A 77 15.01 -18.74 -12.38
C SER A 77 15.10 -17.39 -11.69
N ASN A 78 14.69 -16.32 -12.39
CA ASN A 78 14.59 -15.00 -11.79
C ASN A 78 13.47 -14.99 -10.72
N ALA A 79 13.87 -15.00 -9.45
CA ALA A 79 12.96 -15.01 -8.31
C ALA A 79 12.02 -13.79 -8.30
N ALA A 80 12.54 -12.62 -8.68
CA ALA A 80 11.73 -11.39 -8.71
C ALA A 80 10.58 -11.49 -9.72
N THR A 81 10.78 -12.15 -10.87
CA THR A 81 9.70 -12.31 -11.84
C THR A 81 8.62 -13.28 -11.35
N ILE A 82 9.02 -14.35 -10.65
CA ILE A 82 8.08 -15.31 -10.07
C ILE A 82 7.25 -14.63 -8.98
N LEU A 83 7.89 -13.90 -8.06
CA LEU A 83 7.20 -13.16 -7.01
C LEU A 83 6.26 -12.08 -7.58
N LEU A 84 6.71 -11.36 -8.61
CA LEU A 84 5.88 -10.38 -9.32
C LEU A 84 4.65 -11.04 -9.95
N PHE A 85 4.81 -12.21 -10.57
CA PHE A 85 3.70 -12.98 -11.12
C PHE A 85 2.72 -13.42 -10.03
N LEU A 86 3.20 -13.91 -8.88
CA LEU A 86 2.32 -14.28 -7.76
C LEU A 86 1.51 -13.08 -7.24
N HIS A 87 2.13 -11.90 -7.13
CA HIS A 87 1.41 -10.67 -6.80
C HIS A 87 0.38 -10.29 -7.86
N LYS A 88 0.72 -10.42 -9.15
CA LYS A 88 -0.21 -10.17 -10.26
C LYS A 88 -1.37 -11.16 -10.28
N LEU A 89 -1.13 -12.42 -9.95
CA LEU A 89 -2.15 -13.45 -9.82
C LEU A 89 -3.16 -13.08 -8.71
N CYS A 90 -2.67 -12.62 -7.55
CA CYS A 90 -3.52 -12.09 -6.50
C CYS A 90 -4.35 -10.88 -6.95
N GLU A 91 -3.77 -9.95 -7.71
CA GLU A 91 -4.49 -8.78 -8.24
C GLU A 91 -5.60 -9.20 -9.19
N VAL A 92 -5.33 -10.10 -10.14
CA VAL A 92 -6.34 -10.62 -11.08
C VAL A 92 -7.48 -11.32 -10.32
N PHE A 93 -7.17 -12.19 -9.36
CA PHE A 93 -8.21 -12.85 -8.58
C PHE A 93 -9.07 -11.88 -7.77
N LYS A 94 -8.49 -10.82 -7.20
CA LYS A 94 -9.29 -9.78 -6.51
C LYS A 94 -10.22 -9.05 -7.47
N GLU A 95 -9.78 -8.79 -8.70
CA GLU A 95 -10.64 -8.13 -9.68
C GLU A 95 -11.79 -9.02 -10.16
N TYR A 96 -11.60 -10.34 -10.21
CA TYR A 96 -12.66 -11.30 -10.53
C TYR A 96 -13.60 -11.58 -9.35
N PHE A 97 -13.06 -11.80 -8.15
CA PHE A 97 -13.83 -12.33 -7.00
C PHE A 97 -14.14 -11.26 -5.93
N LYS A 98 -13.60 -10.05 -6.05
CA LYS A 98 -13.60 -8.94 -5.07
C LYS A 98 -12.78 -9.24 -3.82
N GLU A 99 -13.00 -10.40 -3.22
CA GLU A 99 -12.27 -10.91 -2.06
C GLU A 99 -11.59 -12.23 -2.40
N LEU A 100 -10.34 -12.37 -1.98
CA LEU A 100 -9.51 -13.54 -2.24
C LEU A 100 -9.27 -14.23 -0.90
N GLU A 101 -10.09 -15.26 -0.67
CA GLU A 101 -10.07 -16.12 0.51
C GLU A 101 -10.25 -17.59 0.09
N GLU A 102 -10.16 -18.50 1.04
CA GLU A 102 -10.31 -19.94 0.80
C GLU A 102 -11.65 -20.33 0.14
N GLU A 103 -12.75 -19.69 0.54
CA GLU A 103 -14.08 -19.90 -0.07
C GLU A 103 -14.10 -19.45 -1.54
N SER A 104 -13.52 -18.28 -1.84
CA SER A 104 -13.41 -17.76 -3.21
C SER A 104 -12.70 -18.75 -4.13
N ILE A 105 -11.66 -19.44 -3.65
CA ILE A 105 -10.93 -20.45 -4.44
C ILE A 105 -11.77 -21.69 -4.68
N ARG A 106 -12.48 -22.18 -3.65
CA ARG A 106 -13.28 -23.40 -3.72
C ARG A 106 -14.50 -23.23 -4.62
N ASP A 107 -15.16 -22.08 -4.56
CA ASP A 107 -16.39 -21.83 -5.32
C ASP A 107 -16.12 -21.51 -6.81
N ASN A 108 -14.93 -20.99 -7.13
CA ASN A 108 -14.58 -20.53 -8.48
C ASN A 108 -13.47 -21.36 -9.16
N PHE A 109 -13.27 -22.61 -8.76
CA PHE A 109 -12.14 -23.43 -9.23
C PHE A 109 -12.06 -23.56 -10.77
N VAL A 110 -13.18 -23.59 -11.48
CA VAL A 110 -13.23 -23.67 -12.95
C VAL A 110 -12.57 -22.44 -13.59
N ILE A 111 -13.02 -21.24 -13.21
CA ILE A 111 -12.50 -19.97 -13.72
C ILE A 111 -11.03 -19.81 -13.32
N ILE A 112 -10.65 -20.27 -12.13
CA ILE A 112 -9.24 -20.21 -11.68
C ILE A 112 -8.35 -21.08 -12.56
N TYR A 113 -8.79 -22.28 -12.96
CA TYR A 113 -8.03 -23.10 -13.91
C TYR A 113 -7.90 -22.43 -15.28
N GLU A 114 -8.97 -21.84 -15.80
CA GLU A 114 -8.93 -21.07 -17.06
C GLU A 114 -7.96 -19.89 -16.96
N LEU A 115 -8.02 -19.13 -15.86
CA LEU A 115 -7.09 -18.03 -15.60
C LEU A 115 -5.64 -18.50 -15.51
N LEU A 116 -5.38 -19.59 -14.79
CA LEU A 116 -4.02 -20.13 -14.65
C LEU A 116 -3.45 -20.58 -16.00
N ASP A 117 -4.28 -21.10 -16.90
CA ASP A 117 -3.85 -21.52 -18.24
C ASP A 117 -3.62 -20.35 -19.19
N GLU A 118 -4.44 -19.30 -19.10
CA GLU A 118 -4.29 -18.11 -19.95
C GLU A 118 -3.19 -17.15 -19.45
N MET A 119 -2.97 -17.10 -18.14
CA MET A 119 -1.96 -16.22 -17.54
C MET A 119 -0.54 -16.75 -17.67
N MET A 120 -0.36 -18.06 -17.87
CA MET A 120 0.97 -18.67 -17.93
C MET A 120 0.97 -19.90 -18.83
N ASP A 121 1.96 -19.95 -19.72
CA ASP A 121 2.22 -21.13 -20.55
C ASP A 121 3.65 -21.63 -20.31
N PHE A 122 3.78 -22.94 -20.03
CA PHE A 122 5.05 -23.62 -19.79
C PHE A 122 6.01 -22.91 -18.82
N GLY A 123 5.48 -22.20 -17.82
CA GLY A 123 6.27 -21.45 -16.83
C GLY A 123 6.67 -20.03 -17.23
N TYR A 124 6.11 -19.51 -18.33
CA TYR A 124 6.27 -18.14 -18.81
C TYR A 124 4.93 -17.38 -18.68
N PRO A 125 4.88 -16.29 -17.89
CA PRO A 125 3.72 -15.42 -17.85
C PRO A 125 3.37 -14.88 -19.25
N GLN A 126 2.09 -14.94 -19.60
CA GLN A 126 1.53 -14.45 -20.86
C GLN A 126 0.68 -13.21 -20.60
N THR A 127 -0.65 -13.33 -20.66
CA THR A 127 -1.59 -12.23 -20.47
C THR A 127 -1.97 -12.11 -18.99
N THR A 128 -1.62 -11.00 -18.36
CA THR A 128 -1.90 -10.75 -16.92
C THR A 128 -2.82 -9.55 -16.69
N GLU A 129 -3.38 -8.99 -17.77
CA GLU A 129 -4.32 -7.87 -17.72
C GLU A 129 -5.74 -8.36 -17.50
N SER A 130 -6.22 -8.27 -16.26
CA SER A 130 -7.57 -8.67 -15.82
C SER A 130 -8.69 -8.17 -16.73
N LYS A 131 -8.68 -6.89 -17.12
CA LYS A 131 -9.71 -6.28 -17.97
C LYS A 131 -9.78 -6.91 -19.36
N ILE A 132 -8.65 -7.39 -19.89
CA ILE A 132 -8.61 -8.08 -21.18
C ILE A 132 -9.01 -9.54 -21.01
N LEU A 133 -8.55 -10.20 -19.94
CA LEU A 133 -8.96 -11.56 -19.60
C LEU A 133 -10.49 -11.66 -19.43
N GLN A 134 -11.12 -10.65 -18.83
CA GLN A 134 -12.57 -10.60 -18.59
C GLN A 134 -13.40 -10.55 -19.88
N GLU A 135 -12.82 -10.21 -21.02
CA GLU A 135 -13.54 -10.19 -22.31
C GLU A 135 -13.83 -11.59 -22.85
N TYR A 136 -13.03 -12.59 -22.46
CA TYR A 136 -13.14 -13.95 -23.00
C TYR A 136 -13.11 -15.08 -21.96
N ILE A 137 -12.71 -14.78 -20.71
CA ILE A 137 -12.85 -15.65 -19.54
C ILE A 137 -13.93 -15.03 -18.65
N THR A 138 -15.18 -15.47 -18.85
CA THR A 138 -16.37 -14.88 -18.22
C THR A 138 -16.93 -15.78 -17.12
N GLN A 139 -17.38 -15.18 -16.01
CA GLN A 139 -18.04 -15.92 -14.92
C GLN A 139 -19.45 -16.38 -15.27
N GLU A 140 -20.13 -15.68 -16.19
CA GLU A 140 -21.50 -15.98 -16.57
C GLU A 140 -21.56 -17.02 -17.70
N SER A 141 -22.25 -18.12 -17.45
CA SER A 141 -22.54 -19.18 -18.43
C SER A 141 -23.62 -18.77 -19.44
N TYR A 142 -23.54 -17.56 -20.01
CA TYR A 142 -24.39 -17.25 -21.15
C TYR A 142 -23.92 -18.12 -22.31
N LYS A 143 -24.78 -19.07 -22.71
CA LYS A 143 -24.66 -19.93 -23.89
C LYS A 143 -23.82 -19.24 -24.96
N LEU A 144 -22.58 -19.71 -25.17
CA LEU A 144 -21.75 -19.31 -26.29
C LEU A 144 -22.47 -19.70 -27.58
N GLU A 145 -23.27 -18.80 -28.15
CA GLU A 145 -23.78 -18.93 -29.53
C GLU A 145 -22.67 -18.58 -30.56
N SER A 146 -21.52 -18.12 -30.10
CA SER A 146 -20.32 -17.86 -30.90
C SER A 146 -19.08 -18.18 -30.07
N GLN A 147 -18.08 -18.88 -30.63
CA GLN A 147 -16.77 -19.05 -30.00
C GLN A 147 -16.22 -17.66 -29.63
N ALA A 148 -16.04 -17.40 -28.34
CA ALA A 148 -15.32 -16.21 -27.87
C ALA A 148 -13.90 -16.29 -28.44
N ARG A 149 -13.60 -15.43 -29.42
CA ARG A 149 -12.25 -15.33 -29.98
C ARG A 149 -11.44 -14.42 -29.06
N PRO A 150 -10.16 -14.73 -28.81
CA PRO A 150 -9.30 -13.84 -28.06
C PRO A 150 -9.33 -12.42 -28.65
N PRO A 151 -9.48 -11.38 -27.82
CA PRO A 151 -9.44 -9.99 -28.28
C PRO A 151 -8.14 -9.70 -29.01
N MET A 152 -8.19 -8.83 -30.03
CA MET A 152 -6.98 -8.38 -30.73
C MET A 152 -5.99 -7.69 -29.79
N ALA A 153 -6.46 -7.13 -28.67
CA ALA A 153 -5.60 -6.54 -27.63
C ALA A 153 -4.56 -7.53 -27.09
N VAL A 154 -4.86 -8.84 -27.04
CA VAL A 154 -3.94 -9.86 -26.55
C VAL A 154 -2.66 -9.95 -27.40
N THR A 155 -2.77 -9.73 -28.72
CA THR A 155 -1.64 -9.82 -29.66
C THR A 155 -1.10 -8.47 -30.12
N ASN A 156 -1.74 -7.36 -29.72
CA ASN A 156 -1.35 -6.02 -30.13
C ASN A 156 -0.28 -5.44 -29.19
N ALA A 157 0.50 -4.47 -29.70
CA ALA A 157 1.49 -3.74 -28.91
C ALA A 157 0.85 -2.92 -27.77
N VAL A 158 -0.46 -2.66 -27.84
CA VAL A 158 -1.27 -2.06 -26.78
C VAL A 158 -2.13 -3.17 -26.19
N SER A 159 -1.64 -3.80 -25.13
CA SER A 159 -2.24 -4.98 -24.51
C SER A 159 -3.18 -4.68 -23.34
N TRP A 160 -3.41 -3.42 -23.01
CA TRP A 160 -4.15 -2.98 -21.82
C TRP A 160 -5.41 -2.16 -22.15
N ARG A 161 -5.76 -2.01 -23.43
CA ARG A 161 -6.95 -1.26 -23.87
C ARG A 161 -7.52 -1.81 -25.17
N SER A 162 -8.79 -2.19 -25.14
CA SER A 162 -9.53 -2.67 -26.31
C SER A 162 -10.06 -1.53 -27.19
N GLU A 163 -10.17 -1.79 -28.49
CA GLU A 163 -10.73 -0.84 -29.45
C GLU A 163 -12.26 -0.74 -29.30
N GLY A 164 -12.83 0.42 -29.63
CA GLY A 164 -14.29 0.59 -29.73
C GLY A 164 -15.02 1.01 -28.46
N LEU A 165 -14.33 1.25 -27.35
CA LEU A 165 -14.91 1.81 -26.12
C LEU A 165 -15.65 3.14 -26.41
N LYS A 166 -16.89 3.27 -25.94
CA LYS A 166 -17.73 4.47 -26.11
C LYS A 166 -18.38 4.88 -24.79
N TYR A 167 -18.12 6.11 -24.39
CA TYR A 167 -18.70 6.71 -23.19
C TYR A 167 -19.61 7.89 -23.51
N ARG A 168 -20.73 8.02 -22.77
CA ARG A 168 -21.64 9.17 -22.85
C ARG A 168 -21.12 10.40 -22.10
N LYS A 169 -20.31 10.19 -21.05
CA LYS A 169 -19.61 11.21 -20.26
C LYS A 169 -18.24 10.67 -19.87
N ASN A 170 -17.22 11.52 -19.95
CA ASN A 170 -15.82 11.16 -19.77
C ASN A 170 -15.29 11.83 -18.48
N GLU A 171 -14.93 11.07 -17.44
CA GLU A 171 -14.57 11.65 -16.11
C GLU A 171 -13.44 10.93 -15.33
N SER A 172 -12.60 11.75 -14.68
CA SER A 172 -11.91 11.57 -13.38
C SER A 172 -10.44 11.07 -13.29
N VAL A 173 -9.66 11.69 -12.38
CA VAL A 173 -8.27 11.33 -12.02
C VAL A 173 -8.10 11.59 -10.51
N ASN A 174 -7.55 10.63 -9.77
CA ASN A 174 -7.34 10.66 -8.33
C ASN A 174 -5.83 10.64 -7.98
N LEU A 175 -5.31 11.70 -7.38
CA LEU A 175 -3.93 11.74 -6.89
C LEU A 175 -3.89 11.50 -5.37
N LEU A 176 -3.01 10.60 -4.91
CA LEU A 176 -2.76 10.32 -3.49
C LEU A 176 -1.27 10.58 -3.16
N VAL A 177 -0.99 11.32 -2.09
CA VAL A 177 0.37 11.73 -1.69
C VAL A 177 0.57 11.52 -0.19
N ASN A 178 1.72 10.97 0.21
CA ASN A 178 2.02 10.59 1.58
C ASN A 178 3.17 11.38 2.21
N ALA A 179 3.23 11.63 3.53
CA ALA A 179 4.35 12.35 4.16
C ALA A 179 4.58 11.94 5.64
N ASN A 180 5.83 11.74 6.10
CA ASN A 180 6.21 11.28 7.46
C ASN A 180 7.11 12.28 8.25
N GLY A 181 7.01 12.37 9.60
CA GLY A 181 7.99 13.03 10.52
C GLY A 181 7.63 12.95 12.02
N ASN A 182 8.48 13.17 13.05
CA ASN A 182 9.85 13.70 13.22
C ASN A 182 10.95 12.72 12.83
N VAL A 183 11.99 13.23 12.19
CA VAL A 183 12.41 12.57 10.97
C VAL A 183 13.75 11.85 11.14
N LEU A 184 13.73 10.57 11.53
CA LEU A 184 14.84 9.67 11.18
C LEU A 184 14.90 9.47 9.65
N ARG A 185 13.73 9.42 8.99
CA ARG A 185 13.55 9.33 7.53
C ARG A 185 12.21 9.99 7.14
N SER A 186 12.24 10.92 6.17
CA SER A 186 11.04 11.58 5.62
C SER A 186 11.16 11.50 4.12
N GLU A 187 10.31 10.64 3.55
CA GLU A 187 10.10 10.57 2.12
C GLU A 187 8.62 10.77 1.84
N ILE A 188 8.33 11.42 0.74
CA ILE A 188 6.97 11.57 0.23
C ILE A 188 6.83 10.55 -0.89
N LEU A 189 5.89 9.64 -0.71
CA LEU A 189 5.47 8.69 -1.74
C LEU A 189 4.17 9.21 -2.34
N GLY A 190 4.21 9.54 -3.63
CA GLY A 190 3.04 9.98 -4.36
C GLY A 190 2.65 9.00 -5.45
N ALA A 191 1.36 8.90 -5.72
CA ALA A 191 0.80 8.09 -6.79
C ALA A 191 -0.24 8.91 -7.57
N ILE A 192 -0.18 8.82 -8.90
CA ILE A 192 -1.19 9.35 -9.82
C ILE A 192 -2.08 8.20 -10.25
N LYS A 193 -3.27 8.09 -9.66
CA LYS A 193 -4.30 7.16 -10.10
C LYS A 193 -5.23 7.85 -11.07
N MET A 194 -5.51 7.23 -12.20
CA MET A 194 -6.42 7.76 -13.22
C MET A 194 -7.70 6.94 -13.25
N LYS A 195 -8.81 7.60 -13.58
CA LYS A 195 -10.10 6.96 -13.88
C LYS A 195 -10.49 7.35 -15.29
N CYS A 196 -10.05 6.58 -16.26
CA CYS A 196 -10.22 6.93 -17.66
C CYS A 196 -11.52 6.36 -18.22
N TYR A 197 -12.54 7.19 -18.35
CA TYR A 197 -13.70 6.92 -19.20
C TYR A 197 -13.53 7.70 -20.49
N LEU A 198 -12.83 7.11 -21.46
CA LEU A 198 -12.51 7.77 -22.73
C LEU A 198 -12.99 6.89 -23.88
N SER A 199 -13.46 7.52 -24.95
CA SER A 199 -13.88 6.78 -26.14
C SER A 199 -12.68 6.51 -27.05
N GLY A 200 -12.67 5.36 -27.74
CA GLY A 200 -11.66 5.00 -28.73
C GLY A 200 -10.27 4.70 -28.13
N MET A 201 -9.23 5.11 -28.86
CA MET A 201 -7.81 4.87 -28.55
C MET A 201 -7.07 6.21 -28.42
N PRO A 202 -7.30 6.97 -27.34
CA PRO A 202 -6.74 8.30 -27.17
C PRO A 202 -5.25 8.25 -26.80
N ASP A 203 -4.43 9.10 -27.42
CA ASP A 203 -3.07 9.43 -26.96
C ASP A 203 -3.18 10.59 -25.96
N VAL A 204 -2.90 10.29 -24.69
CA VAL A 204 -2.97 11.24 -23.58
C VAL A 204 -1.56 11.71 -23.24
N ARG A 205 -1.41 13.03 -23.09
CA ARG A 205 -0.16 13.67 -22.65
C ARG A 205 -0.37 14.41 -21.35
N LEU A 206 0.38 14.03 -20.32
CA LEU A 206 0.37 14.66 -19.01
C LEU A 206 1.59 15.56 -18.85
N GLY A 207 1.35 16.82 -18.47
CA GLY A 207 2.40 17.78 -18.12
C GLY A 207 2.39 18.06 -16.62
N LEU A 208 3.52 17.81 -15.96
CA LEU A 208 3.73 18.11 -14.53
C LEU A 208 4.67 19.32 -14.37
N ASN A 209 4.76 19.86 -13.16
CA ASN A 209 5.75 20.87 -12.80
C ASN A 209 7.12 20.25 -12.43
N ASP A 210 7.62 19.35 -13.27
CA ASP A 210 8.92 18.68 -13.09
C ASP A 210 10.08 19.67 -13.22
N LYS A 211 10.96 19.70 -12.22
CA LYS A 211 12.15 20.57 -12.18
C LYS A 211 13.07 20.34 -13.38
N VAL A 212 13.32 19.09 -13.75
CA VAL A 212 14.20 18.75 -14.87
C VAL A 212 13.66 19.31 -16.18
N LEU A 213 12.36 19.15 -16.43
CA LEU A 213 11.69 19.70 -17.61
C LEU A 213 11.81 21.24 -17.68
N PHE A 214 11.67 21.93 -16.54
CA PHE A 214 11.80 23.39 -16.48
C PHE A 214 13.22 23.87 -16.76
N GLU A 215 14.23 23.17 -16.22
CA GLU A 215 15.65 23.48 -16.47
C GLU A 215 15.99 23.31 -17.95
N THR A 216 15.59 22.21 -18.59
CA THR A 216 15.84 21.94 -20.02
C THR A 216 15.14 22.97 -20.93
N THR A 217 13.97 23.47 -20.55
CA THR A 217 13.21 24.44 -21.37
C THR A 217 13.67 25.88 -21.19
N GLY A 218 14.72 26.15 -20.39
CA GLY A 218 15.23 27.50 -20.13
C GLY A 218 14.24 28.42 -19.40
N ARG A 219 13.12 27.86 -18.91
CA ARG A 219 12.15 28.58 -18.09
C ARG A 219 12.66 28.55 -16.67
N SER A 220 13.41 29.57 -16.27
CA SER A 220 13.83 29.76 -14.89
C SER A 220 12.60 29.67 -14.00
N ALA A 221 12.41 28.52 -13.35
CA ALA A 221 11.32 28.34 -12.43
C ALA A 221 11.48 29.42 -11.37
N THR A 222 10.46 30.25 -11.15
CA THR A 222 10.38 31.07 -9.94
C THR A 222 10.74 30.17 -8.76
N LYS A 223 11.88 30.46 -8.12
CA LYS A 223 12.49 29.65 -7.06
C LYS A 223 11.38 29.10 -6.13
N GLY A 224 11.19 27.78 -6.12
CA GLY A 224 10.29 27.09 -5.18
C GLY A 224 8.95 26.55 -5.68
N LYS A 225 8.69 26.46 -7.01
CA LYS A 225 7.44 25.84 -7.54
C LYS A 225 7.63 24.58 -8.38
N ALA A 226 8.85 24.16 -8.66
CA ALA A 226 9.11 22.93 -9.39
C ALA A 226 9.41 21.78 -8.42
N VAL A 227 8.95 20.57 -8.76
CA VAL A 227 9.15 19.38 -7.94
C VAL A 227 10.29 18.56 -8.51
N GLU A 228 11.22 18.22 -7.63
CA GLU A 228 12.31 17.29 -7.93
C GLU A 228 11.89 15.90 -7.46
N MET A 229 11.71 15.00 -8.42
CA MET A 229 11.36 13.61 -8.15
C MET A 229 12.63 12.78 -8.23
N GLU A 230 12.93 12.02 -7.19
CA GLU A 230 14.12 11.17 -7.15
C GLU A 230 13.91 9.87 -7.92
N ASP A 231 12.77 9.23 -7.70
CA ASP A 231 12.41 7.97 -8.34
C ASP A 231 11.00 8.10 -8.91
N ILE A 232 10.82 7.57 -10.12
CA ILE A 232 9.54 7.58 -10.82
C ILE A 232 9.34 6.21 -11.44
N LYS A 233 8.20 5.59 -11.10
CA LYS A 233 7.74 4.33 -11.68
C LYS A 233 6.50 4.61 -12.50
N PHE A 234 6.49 4.13 -13.74
CA PHE A 234 5.37 4.33 -14.65
C PHE A 234 4.62 3.03 -14.89
N HIS A 235 3.33 3.17 -15.21
CA HIS A 235 2.55 2.10 -15.82
C HIS A 235 3.11 1.75 -17.21
N GLN A 236 2.94 0.50 -17.63
CA GLN A 236 3.38 0.01 -18.96
C GLN A 236 2.82 0.80 -20.14
N CYS A 237 1.74 1.56 -19.92
CA CYS A 237 1.13 2.36 -20.96
C CYS A 237 1.92 3.62 -21.33
N VAL A 238 2.89 4.00 -20.50
CA VAL A 238 3.74 5.16 -20.71
C VAL A 238 4.91 4.82 -21.62
N ARG A 239 5.10 5.66 -22.65
CA ARG A 239 6.22 5.53 -23.58
C ARG A 239 7.49 6.10 -22.94
N LEU A 240 8.26 5.24 -22.27
CA LEU A 240 9.50 5.60 -21.57
C LEU A 240 10.52 6.31 -22.47
N SER A 241 10.64 5.90 -23.73
CA SER A 241 11.54 6.52 -24.70
C SER A 241 11.21 8.00 -24.97
N ARG A 242 9.94 8.40 -24.91
CA ARG A 242 9.59 9.82 -25.02
C ARG A 242 9.96 10.56 -23.74
N PHE A 243 9.59 10.00 -22.59
CA PHE A 243 9.90 10.60 -21.29
C PHE A 243 11.41 10.82 -21.08
N GLU A 244 12.26 9.91 -21.52
CA GLU A 244 13.72 10.07 -21.41
C GLU A 244 14.27 11.21 -22.28
N ASN A 245 13.67 11.46 -23.44
CA ASN A 245 14.12 12.49 -24.38
C ASN A 245 13.63 13.90 -24.01
N ASP A 246 12.34 14.06 -23.74
CA ASP A 246 11.70 15.38 -23.58
C ASP A 246 10.95 15.55 -22.26
N ARG A 247 11.02 14.56 -21.35
CA ARG A 247 10.28 14.52 -20.07
C ARG A 247 8.76 14.61 -20.25
N THR A 248 8.24 14.31 -21.45
CA THR A 248 6.80 14.26 -21.72
C THR A 248 6.23 12.88 -21.38
N ILE A 249 5.23 12.86 -20.49
CA ILE A 249 4.48 11.63 -20.17
C ILE A 249 3.40 11.45 -21.23
N SER A 250 3.62 10.55 -22.20
CA SER A 250 2.67 10.20 -23.27
C SER A 250 2.28 8.73 -23.17
N PHE A 251 0.98 8.45 -23.17
CA PHE A 251 0.43 7.11 -22.96
C PHE A 251 -0.95 6.94 -23.59
N ILE A 252 -1.34 5.68 -23.82
CA ILE A 252 -2.72 5.31 -24.14
C ILE A 252 -3.31 4.69 -22.87
N PRO A 253 -4.24 5.33 -22.15
CA PRO A 253 -4.66 4.86 -20.84
C PRO A 253 -5.48 3.56 -20.92
N PRO A 254 -5.25 2.57 -20.03
CA PRO A 254 -6.23 1.55 -19.74
C PRO A 254 -7.59 2.17 -19.39
N ASP A 255 -8.65 1.41 -19.63
CA ASP A 255 -10.00 1.87 -19.35
C ASP A 255 -10.35 1.73 -17.87
N GLY A 256 -11.12 2.66 -17.29
CA GLY A 256 -11.48 2.64 -15.88
C GLY A 256 -10.36 3.10 -14.93
N GLU A 257 -10.33 2.56 -13.69
CA GLU A 257 -9.35 2.94 -12.66
C GLU A 257 -8.02 2.19 -12.84
N PHE A 258 -6.89 2.91 -12.79
CA PHE A 258 -5.53 2.36 -12.79
C PHE A 258 -4.53 3.35 -12.18
N GLU A 259 -3.35 2.89 -11.76
CA GLU A 259 -2.25 3.77 -11.34
C GLU A 259 -1.34 4.09 -12.54
N LEU A 260 -1.25 5.37 -12.94
CA LEU A 260 -0.42 5.82 -14.06
C LEU A 260 1.06 5.87 -13.68
N MET A 261 1.37 6.43 -12.50
CA MET A 261 2.74 6.54 -12.03
C MET A 261 2.79 6.68 -10.51
N SER A 262 3.86 6.15 -9.92
CA SER A 262 4.28 6.47 -8.55
C SER A 262 5.60 7.22 -8.59
N TYR A 263 5.78 8.14 -7.65
CA TYR A 263 6.98 8.95 -7.53
C TYR A 263 7.39 9.08 -6.08
N ARG A 264 8.70 9.22 -5.86
CA ARG A 264 9.31 9.41 -4.56
C ARG A 264 10.11 10.70 -4.56
N LEU A 265 10.00 11.45 -3.48
CA LEU A 265 10.85 12.61 -3.22
C LEU A 265 11.29 12.60 -1.76
N ASN A 266 12.58 12.85 -1.54
CA ASN A 266 13.08 13.16 -0.21
C ASN A 266 12.93 14.66 0.00
N THR A 267 12.00 15.04 0.87
CA THR A 267 11.89 16.43 1.27
C THR A 267 11.84 16.48 2.78
N GLN A 268 12.66 17.36 3.34
CA GLN A 268 12.66 17.71 4.76
C GLN A 268 11.46 18.63 5.04
N VAL A 269 10.26 18.06 5.05
CA VAL A 269 9.05 18.78 5.44
C VAL A 269 8.79 18.51 6.91
N LYS A 270 8.35 19.54 7.62
CA LYS A 270 7.86 19.34 8.98
C LYS A 270 6.63 18.42 8.94
N PRO A 271 6.53 17.45 9.86
CA PRO A 271 5.36 16.57 9.95
C PRO A 271 4.05 17.36 9.99
N LEU A 272 3.10 16.99 9.12
CA LEU A 272 1.82 17.71 8.97
C LEU A 272 1.00 17.68 10.26
N ILE A 273 0.99 16.55 10.96
CA ILE A 273 0.36 16.43 12.28
C ILE A 273 1.43 16.02 13.28
N TRP A 274 1.90 16.98 14.04
CA TRP A 274 2.90 16.75 15.07
C TRP A 274 2.23 16.29 16.37
N CYS A 275 2.56 15.10 16.86
CA CYS A 275 2.08 14.62 18.16
C CYS A 275 3.23 14.57 19.16
N GLU A 276 3.06 15.30 20.26
CA GLU A 276 3.95 15.27 21.41
C GLU A 276 3.23 14.51 22.53
N ALA A 277 3.78 13.38 22.94
CA ALA A 277 3.28 12.61 24.08
C ALA A 277 4.20 12.83 25.28
N VAL A 278 3.62 12.94 26.47
CA VAL A 278 4.32 12.88 27.74
C VAL A 278 3.70 11.74 28.52
N VAL A 279 4.54 10.80 28.96
CA VAL A 279 4.11 9.60 29.68
C VAL A 279 4.68 9.66 31.09
N GLU A 280 3.78 9.72 32.07
CA GLU A 280 4.11 9.71 33.49
C GLU A 280 3.68 8.35 34.06
N SER A 281 4.66 7.57 34.52
CA SER A 281 4.40 6.25 35.09
C SER A 281 4.64 6.28 36.59
N HIS A 282 3.63 5.87 37.35
CA HIS A 282 3.72 5.60 38.77
C HIS A 282 3.75 4.08 38.97
N SER A 283 4.92 3.56 39.31
CA SER A 283 5.16 2.12 39.43
C SER A 283 4.16 1.46 40.39
N GLY A 284 3.41 0.47 39.90
CA GLY A 284 2.47 -0.33 40.70
C GLY A 284 1.17 0.38 41.07
N SER A 285 0.79 1.43 40.35
CA SER A 285 -0.47 2.14 40.61
C SER A 285 -1.17 2.63 39.35
N ARG A 286 -0.50 3.47 38.54
CA ARG A 286 -1.16 4.16 37.44
C ARG A 286 -0.19 4.68 36.40
N ILE A 287 -0.70 4.90 35.20
CA ILE A 287 0.01 5.55 34.11
C ILE A 287 -0.87 6.66 33.53
N GLU A 288 -0.26 7.83 33.35
CA GLU A 288 -0.90 9.01 32.81
C GLU A 288 -0.25 9.40 31.48
N TYR A 289 -1.09 9.66 30.49
CA TYR A 289 -0.67 10.11 29.17
C TYR A 289 -1.19 11.52 28.94
N MET A 290 -0.30 12.43 28.54
CA MET A 290 -0.66 13.74 28.04
C MET A 290 -0.19 13.88 26.59
N ILE A 291 -1.12 13.89 25.64
CA ILE A 291 -0.83 13.98 24.22
C ILE A 291 -1.29 15.34 23.70
N LYS A 292 -0.39 16.05 23.04
CA LYS A 292 -0.66 17.29 22.32
C LYS A 292 -0.50 17.03 20.83
N ALA A 293 -1.56 17.22 20.06
CA ALA A 293 -1.52 17.12 18.60
C ALA A 293 -1.60 18.52 17.97
N LYS A 294 -0.69 18.83 17.06
CA LYS A 294 -0.56 20.12 16.37
C LYS A 294 -0.57 19.96 14.86
N GLY A 295 -1.51 20.63 14.19
CA GLY A 295 -1.57 20.65 12.73
C GLY A 295 -0.58 21.67 12.15
N GLN A 296 0.55 21.23 11.61
CA GLN A 296 1.60 22.08 11.02
C GLN A 296 1.42 22.29 9.51
N PHE A 297 0.19 22.48 9.05
CA PHE A 297 -0.15 22.80 7.66
C PHE A 297 -0.94 24.10 7.56
N LYS A 298 -1.23 24.52 6.32
CA LYS A 298 -1.89 25.80 6.04
C LYS A 298 -3.24 25.87 6.76
N ARG A 299 -3.53 27.00 7.42
CA ARG A 299 -4.78 27.24 8.18
C ARG A 299 -6.06 27.09 7.36
N ARG A 300 -5.99 27.31 6.05
CA ARG A 300 -7.10 27.14 5.10
C ARG A 300 -7.42 25.68 4.77
N SER A 301 -6.50 24.77 5.08
CA SER A 301 -6.64 23.34 4.87
C SER A 301 -7.06 22.69 6.18
N THR A 302 -7.78 21.58 6.07
CA THR A 302 -8.33 20.83 7.19
C THR A 302 -8.06 19.36 6.94
N ALA A 303 -7.50 18.67 7.92
CA ALA A 303 -7.40 17.22 7.90
C ALA A 303 -8.72 16.62 8.38
N ASN A 304 -9.23 15.65 7.63
CA ASN A 304 -10.45 14.92 7.91
C ASN A 304 -10.12 13.57 8.54
N ASN A 305 -11.01 13.09 9.40
CA ASN A 305 -10.97 11.76 10.00
C ASN A 305 -9.58 11.41 10.56
N VAL A 306 -9.01 12.32 11.34
CA VAL A 306 -7.71 12.10 11.95
C VAL A 306 -7.87 11.07 13.07
N GLU A 307 -7.14 9.97 13.01
CA GLU A 307 -7.09 8.94 14.06
C GLU A 307 -5.66 8.85 14.59
N ILE A 308 -5.47 9.17 15.87
CA ILE A 308 -4.18 9.07 16.55
C ILE A 308 -4.23 7.82 17.43
N ILE A 309 -3.41 6.83 17.11
CA ILE A 309 -3.34 5.53 17.79
C ILE A 309 -2.12 5.56 18.70
N ILE A 310 -2.38 5.50 20.01
CA ILE A 310 -1.37 5.66 21.06
C ILE A 310 -1.30 4.34 21.83
N PRO A 311 -0.19 3.60 21.73
CA PRO A 311 -0.02 2.36 22.48
C PRO A 311 -0.06 2.57 23.99
N VAL A 312 -0.66 1.61 24.68
CA VAL A 312 -0.71 1.53 26.14
C VAL A 312 -0.27 0.13 26.58
N PRO A 313 0.17 -0.05 27.84
CA PRO A 313 0.48 -1.35 28.40
C PRO A 313 -0.70 -2.33 28.28
N GLU A 314 -0.38 -3.61 28.08
CA GLU A 314 -1.38 -4.68 27.94
C GLU A 314 -2.16 -4.92 29.23
N ASP A 315 -1.53 -4.60 30.37
CA ASP A 315 -2.08 -4.71 31.71
C ASP A 315 -2.81 -3.44 32.18
N ALA A 316 -2.93 -2.42 31.32
CA ALA A 316 -3.59 -1.17 31.65
C ALA A 316 -5.10 -1.35 31.84
N ASP A 317 -5.62 -0.88 32.97
CA ASP A 317 -7.05 -0.96 33.30
C ASP A 317 -7.69 0.41 33.55
N SER A 318 -9.00 0.40 33.82
CA SER A 318 -9.75 1.57 34.32
C SER A 318 -9.53 2.87 33.52
N PRO A 319 -9.72 2.87 32.18
CA PRO A 319 -9.43 4.03 31.33
C PRO A 319 -10.28 5.24 31.69
N LYS A 320 -9.64 6.38 31.88
CA LYS A 320 -10.30 7.69 32.04
C LYS A 320 -9.72 8.69 31.06
N PHE A 321 -10.57 9.30 30.25
CA PHE A 321 -10.16 10.23 29.20
C PHE A 321 -10.69 11.63 29.43
N LYS A 322 -9.85 12.63 29.15
CA LYS A 322 -10.24 14.04 29.08
C LYS A 322 -9.62 14.66 27.85
N THR A 323 -10.45 15.11 26.91
CA THR A 323 -10.00 15.75 25.67
C THR A 323 -10.70 17.08 25.47
N ASN A 324 -10.05 18.02 24.78
CA ASN A 324 -10.65 19.27 24.35
C ASN A 324 -11.41 19.15 23.01
N SER A 325 -11.13 18.13 22.21
CA SER A 325 -11.73 17.91 20.90
C SER A 325 -11.61 16.44 20.47
N GLY A 326 -12.58 15.95 19.71
CA GLY A 326 -12.63 14.57 19.24
C GLY A 326 -13.16 13.58 20.28
N LEU A 327 -13.25 12.32 19.88
CA LEU A 327 -13.68 11.18 20.69
C LEU A 327 -12.48 10.30 20.99
N VAL A 328 -12.36 9.82 22.23
CA VAL A 328 -11.30 8.90 22.65
C VAL A 328 -11.93 7.56 22.98
N GLN A 329 -11.40 6.49 22.42
CA GLN A 329 -11.83 5.13 22.68
C GLN A 329 -10.62 4.27 23.07
N TYR A 330 -10.80 3.44 24.10
CA TYR A 330 -9.83 2.39 24.42
C TYR A 330 -10.09 1.17 23.52
N ALA A 331 -9.04 0.66 22.88
CA ALA A 331 -9.06 -0.53 22.05
C ALA A 331 -8.14 -1.59 22.69
N PRO A 332 -8.65 -2.42 23.63
CA PRO A 332 -7.87 -3.47 24.28
C PRO A 332 -7.26 -4.46 23.29
N GLU A 333 -7.95 -4.75 22.18
CA GLU A 333 -7.50 -5.67 21.13
C GLU A 333 -6.24 -5.22 20.39
N LEU A 334 -5.92 -3.92 20.44
CA LEU A 334 -4.71 -3.33 19.87
C LEU A 334 -3.72 -2.86 20.94
N ASN A 335 -4.02 -3.07 22.22
CA ASN A 335 -3.30 -2.46 23.35
C ASN A 335 -3.07 -0.96 23.12
N ALA A 336 -4.11 -0.24 22.69
CA ALA A 336 -3.98 1.16 22.27
C ALA A 336 -5.19 2.03 22.57
N ILE A 337 -4.96 3.34 22.69
CA ILE A 337 -5.98 4.38 22.70
C ILE A 337 -6.14 4.90 21.28
N VAL A 338 -7.37 4.97 20.79
CA VAL A 338 -7.70 5.57 19.50
C VAL A 338 -8.37 6.92 19.73
N TRP A 339 -7.66 8.00 19.43
CA TRP A 339 -8.19 9.36 19.49
C TRP A 339 -8.64 9.83 18.11
N LYS A 340 -9.96 9.93 17.92
CA LYS A 340 -10.60 10.28 16.64
C LYS A 340 -11.04 11.74 16.62
N ILE A 341 -10.52 12.50 15.66
CA ILE A 341 -10.84 13.91 15.44
C ILE A 341 -11.40 14.05 14.01
N LYS A 342 -12.72 14.27 13.89
CA LYS A 342 -13.40 14.35 12.58
C LYS A 342 -12.84 15.46 11.69
N SER A 343 -12.51 16.60 12.29
CA SER A 343 -12.03 17.79 11.58
C SER A 343 -10.90 18.43 12.36
N PHE A 344 -9.71 18.46 11.76
CA PHE A 344 -8.50 19.05 12.32
C PHE A 344 -8.01 20.20 11.42
N PRO A 345 -8.35 21.46 11.74
CA PRO A 345 -7.89 22.61 10.97
C PRO A 345 -6.39 22.86 11.12
N GLY A 346 -5.74 23.34 10.06
CA GLY A 346 -4.32 23.70 10.09
C GLY A 346 -4.02 24.81 11.09
N GLY A 347 -2.89 24.70 11.79
CA GLY A 347 -2.45 25.65 12.81
C GLY A 347 -3.18 25.56 14.15
N LYS A 348 -4.12 24.62 14.32
CA LYS A 348 -4.73 24.33 15.63
C LYS A 348 -3.95 23.29 16.40
N GLU A 349 -4.17 23.31 17.71
CA GLU A 349 -3.60 22.37 18.67
C GLU A 349 -4.74 21.77 19.50
N PHE A 350 -4.69 20.45 19.68
CA PHE A 350 -5.62 19.71 20.52
C PHE A 350 -4.84 18.94 21.59
N VAL A 351 -5.46 18.72 22.74
CA VAL A 351 -4.84 18.08 23.88
C VAL A 351 -5.77 17.00 24.41
N MET A 352 -5.20 15.81 24.60
CA MET A 352 -5.86 14.66 25.20
C MET A 352 -5.06 14.22 26.43
N ARG A 353 -5.77 13.94 27.52
CA ARG A 353 -5.23 13.32 28.73
C ARG A 353 -5.91 11.98 28.94
N ALA A 354 -5.12 10.95 29.17
CA ALA A 354 -5.61 9.63 29.55
C ALA A 354 -4.98 9.19 30.87
N HIS A 355 -5.77 8.49 31.67
CA HIS A 355 -5.34 7.89 32.93
C HIS A 355 -5.76 6.42 32.92
N PHE A 356 -4.82 5.54 33.25
CA PHE A 356 -5.02 4.11 33.40
C PHE A 356 -4.51 3.65 34.76
N GLY A 357 -5.17 2.64 35.34
CA GLY A 357 -4.59 1.88 36.44
C GLY A 357 -3.55 0.89 35.90
N LEU A 358 -2.55 0.60 36.72
CA LEU A 358 -1.58 -0.47 36.48
C LEU A 358 -1.64 -1.47 37.65
N PRO A 359 -1.60 -2.78 37.39
CA PRO A 359 -1.49 -3.78 38.44
C PRO A 359 -0.24 -3.59 39.30
N SER A 360 -0.34 -4.00 40.57
CA SER A 360 0.77 -3.94 41.52
C SER A 360 1.88 -4.97 41.22
N VAL A 361 1.57 -5.99 40.42
CA VAL A 361 2.48 -7.06 40.01
C VAL A 361 3.02 -6.75 38.63
N LYS A 362 4.34 -6.64 38.48
CA LYS A 362 4.98 -6.39 37.19
C LYS A 362 5.13 -7.69 36.42
N THR A 363 4.81 -7.67 35.14
CA THR A 363 5.30 -8.64 34.16
C THR A 363 6.80 -8.41 33.92
N GLU A 364 7.57 -9.49 33.74
CA GLU A 364 9.04 -9.45 33.57
C GLU A 364 9.49 -8.98 32.17
N ASP A 365 8.56 -8.84 31.22
CA ASP A 365 8.89 -8.46 29.86
C ASP A 365 9.25 -6.97 29.74
N PRO A 366 10.32 -6.62 29.00
CA PRO A 366 10.63 -5.23 28.69
C PRO A 366 9.49 -4.65 27.86
N ASP A 367 8.77 -3.72 28.50
CA ASP A 367 7.74 -2.81 27.98
C ASP A 367 8.01 -2.44 26.49
N LYS A 368 7.53 -3.27 25.56
CA LYS A 368 7.62 -2.99 24.12
C LYS A 368 6.70 -1.80 23.90
N ARG A 369 7.27 -0.64 23.58
CA ARG A 369 6.50 0.58 23.31
C ARG A 369 6.42 0.78 21.81
N PRO A 370 5.35 0.29 21.14
CA PRO A 370 5.17 0.61 19.74
C PRO A 370 5.10 2.14 19.56
N PRO A 371 5.48 2.64 18.38
CA PRO A 371 5.34 4.05 18.08
C PRO A 371 3.86 4.46 18.00
N ILE A 372 3.60 5.74 18.24
CA ILE A 372 2.31 6.37 17.98
C ILE A 372 2.11 6.39 16.46
N SER A 373 0.96 5.91 15.98
CA SER A 373 0.61 6.03 14.56
C SER A 373 -0.50 7.05 14.36
N VAL A 374 -0.42 7.81 13.25
CA VAL A 374 -1.44 8.81 12.94
C VAL A 374 -2.00 8.56 11.55
N LYS A 375 -3.31 8.38 11.48
CA LYS A 375 -4.06 8.35 10.24
C LYS A 375 -4.70 9.70 9.98
N PHE A 376 -4.60 10.21 8.77
CA PHE A 376 -5.22 11.49 8.39
C PHE A 376 -5.41 11.59 6.88
N GLU A 377 -6.35 12.43 6.48
CA GLU A 377 -6.57 12.78 5.08
C GLU A 377 -6.77 14.30 4.93
N ILE A 378 -5.95 14.95 4.11
CA ILE A 378 -6.05 16.37 3.79
C ILE A 378 -6.43 16.51 2.31
N PRO A 379 -7.69 16.84 1.99
CA PRO A 379 -8.11 17.06 0.62
C PRO A 379 -7.60 18.41 0.10
N TYR A 380 -7.43 18.49 -1.22
CA TYR A 380 -6.98 19.67 -1.97
C TYR A 380 -5.64 20.24 -1.48
N PHE A 381 -4.78 19.38 -0.95
CA PHE A 381 -3.46 19.74 -0.43
C PHE A 381 -2.38 18.85 -1.04
N THR A 382 -1.23 19.45 -1.33
CA THR A 382 -0.02 18.74 -1.75
C THR A 382 1.16 19.16 -0.88
N THR A 383 1.79 18.19 -0.23
CA THR A 383 3.03 18.40 0.53
C THR A 383 4.22 18.56 -0.42
N SER A 384 4.24 17.78 -1.51
CA SER A 384 5.28 17.81 -2.54
C SER A 384 5.28 19.08 -3.39
N GLY A 385 4.17 19.83 -3.42
CA GLY A 385 3.99 20.93 -4.37
C GLY A 385 3.78 20.47 -5.82
N ILE A 386 3.52 19.19 -6.06
CA ILE A 386 3.22 18.68 -7.41
C ILE A 386 1.96 19.33 -7.97
N GLN A 387 1.99 19.67 -9.25
CA GLN A 387 0.90 20.30 -9.98
C GLN A 387 0.79 19.71 -11.38
N VAL A 388 -0.40 19.26 -11.72
CA VAL A 388 -0.78 18.93 -13.09
C VAL A 388 -0.99 20.24 -13.85
N ARG A 389 -0.10 20.53 -14.80
CA ARG A 389 -0.15 21.75 -15.62
C ARG A 389 -1.12 21.64 -16.78
N TYR A 390 -1.16 20.47 -17.42
CA TYR A 390 -2.09 20.17 -18.49
C TYR A 390 -2.29 18.66 -18.63
N LEU A 391 -3.45 18.27 -19.12
CA LEU A 391 -3.74 16.94 -19.63
C LEU A 391 -4.32 17.11 -21.04
N LYS A 392 -3.56 16.72 -22.06
CA LYS A 392 -3.99 16.82 -23.45
C LYS A 392 -4.45 15.45 -23.93
N VAL A 393 -5.71 15.34 -24.31
CA VAL A 393 -6.28 14.13 -24.90
C VAL A 393 -6.33 14.34 -26.42
N VAL A 394 -5.71 13.44 -27.18
CA VAL A 394 -5.73 13.45 -28.64
C VAL A 394 -6.33 12.14 -29.12
N ASP A 395 -7.49 12.22 -29.78
CA ASP A 395 -8.13 11.06 -30.40
C ASP A 395 -8.46 11.38 -31.87
N LYS A 396 -8.50 10.35 -32.73
CA LYS A 396 -8.82 10.49 -34.15
C LYS A 396 -10.21 11.06 -34.40
N SER A 397 -11.16 10.78 -33.50
CA SER A 397 -12.53 11.30 -33.58
C SER A 397 -12.69 12.74 -33.09
N GLY A 398 -11.64 13.33 -32.50
CA GLY A 398 -11.60 14.75 -32.15
C GLY A 398 -12.59 15.19 -31.06
N TYR A 399 -13.13 14.28 -30.25
CA TYR A 399 -14.03 14.65 -29.17
C TYR A 399 -13.33 15.48 -28.09
N GLN A 400 -14.09 16.35 -27.44
CA GLN A 400 -13.61 17.11 -26.31
C GLN A 400 -13.71 16.28 -25.02
N ALA A 401 -12.57 16.07 -24.35
CA ALA A 401 -12.51 15.45 -23.03
C ALA A 401 -12.47 16.51 -21.93
N PHE A 402 -13.05 16.22 -20.77
CA PHE A 402 -13.08 17.12 -19.61
C PHE A 402 -12.19 16.58 -18.49
N PRO A 403 -10.90 16.94 -18.47
CA PRO A 403 -10.01 16.47 -17.43
C PRO A 403 -10.36 17.14 -16.09
N TRP A 404 -10.34 16.35 -15.01
CA TRP A 404 -10.48 16.87 -13.65
C TRP A 404 -9.41 16.24 -12.77
N VAL A 405 -8.93 16.99 -11.79
CA VAL A 405 -7.87 16.54 -10.87
C VAL A 405 -8.23 16.94 -9.45
N ARG A 406 -8.08 16.00 -8.52
CA ARG A 406 -8.06 16.30 -7.08
C ARG A 406 -6.74 15.84 -6.48
N TYR A 407 -6.27 16.64 -5.53
CA TYR A 407 -5.07 16.37 -4.75
C TYR A 407 -5.50 15.88 -3.38
N ILE A 408 -5.02 14.72 -2.95
CA ILE A 408 -5.29 14.20 -1.62
C ILE A 408 -3.95 13.87 -0.98
N THR A 409 -3.71 14.41 0.22
CA THR A 409 -2.58 14.01 1.05
C THR A 409 -3.09 13.09 2.15
N GLN A 410 -2.53 11.89 2.27
CA GLN A 410 -2.89 10.92 3.31
C GLN A 410 -1.65 10.50 4.10
N ASN A 411 -1.84 9.79 5.19
CA ASN A 411 -0.76 9.16 5.93
C ASN A 411 -0.29 7.86 5.26
N GLY A 412 0.89 7.41 5.64
CA GLY A 412 1.49 6.12 5.26
C GLY A 412 2.00 5.49 6.51
N ASP A 413 3.29 5.18 6.50
CA ASP A 413 4.03 4.76 7.68
C ASP A 413 4.35 5.96 8.58
N TYR A 414 3.29 6.59 9.10
CA TYR A 414 3.38 7.79 9.92
C TYR A 414 3.54 7.42 11.39
N PHE A 415 4.77 7.15 11.79
CA PHE A 415 5.13 6.70 13.13
C PHE A 415 5.90 7.76 13.91
N LEU A 416 5.47 8.02 15.15
CA LEU A 416 6.16 8.89 16.10
C LEU A 416 6.62 8.05 17.29
N ARG A 417 7.92 8.07 17.55
CA ARG A 417 8.49 7.33 18.68
C ARG A 417 7.93 7.85 20.00
N MET A 418 7.46 6.95 20.85
CA MET A 418 7.08 7.26 22.23
C MET A 418 8.32 7.73 23.02
N PRO A 419 8.22 8.79 23.83
CA PRO A 419 9.29 9.17 24.74
C PRO A 419 9.40 8.20 25.92
N ASP A 420 10.56 8.22 26.56
CA ASP A 420 10.77 7.47 27.80
C ASP A 420 9.84 7.97 28.90
N ALA A 421 9.32 7.03 29.70
CA ALA A 421 8.42 7.39 30.79
C ALA A 421 9.23 8.09 31.88
N VAL A 422 8.77 9.26 32.30
CA VAL A 422 9.36 9.94 33.46
C VAL A 422 8.96 9.14 34.69
N LYS A 423 9.91 8.44 35.30
CA LYS A 423 9.70 7.72 36.55
C LYS A 423 9.74 8.72 37.70
N ASN A 424 8.59 9.02 38.29
CA ASN A 424 8.53 9.72 39.56
C ASN A 424 8.89 8.74 40.68
N THR A 425 10.19 8.53 40.91
CA THR A 425 10.64 7.97 42.18
C THR A 425 10.50 9.07 43.23
N ASN A 426 9.48 8.96 44.09
CA ASN A 426 9.43 9.74 45.32
C ASN A 426 10.68 9.38 46.14
N LEU A 427 11.71 10.24 46.07
CA LEU A 427 12.76 10.32 47.07
C LEU A 427 12.09 10.83 48.35
N ASN A 428 11.60 9.90 49.16
CA ASN A 428 11.40 10.17 50.58
C ASN A 428 12.77 10.52 51.15
N GLY A 429 12.97 11.81 51.42
CA GLY A 429 14.09 12.28 52.22
C GLY A 429 14.01 11.65 53.60
N SER A 430 14.74 10.56 53.81
CA SER A 430 15.14 10.11 55.13
C SER A 430 16.29 11.00 55.58
N SER A 431 15.92 12.10 56.24
CA SER A 431 16.77 12.74 57.23
C SER A 431 16.99 11.74 58.37
N ASP A 432 18.19 11.17 58.49
CA ASP A 432 18.66 10.62 59.76
C ASP A 432 20.18 10.77 59.91
N HIS A 433 20.50 11.66 60.85
CA HIS A 433 21.63 11.77 61.78
C HIS A 433 22.95 10.99 61.58
N VAL A 434 24.03 11.80 61.52
CA VAL A 434 25.20 11.86 62.45
C VAL A 434 25.78 10.53 62.97
N PHE A 435 27.06 10.24 62.68
CA PHE A 435 28.20 10.20 63.63
C PHE A 435 29.48 9.70 62.94
N GLY A 436 30.61 10.38 63.21
CA GLY A 436 31.98 9.91 62.93
C GLY A 436 32.82 10.89 62.12
#